data_AF-A0A940L907-F1
#
_entry.id   AF-A0A940L907-F1
#
_cell.length_a   1.000
_cell.length_b   1.000
_cell.length_c   1.000
_cell.angle_alpha   90.00
_cell.angle_beta   90.00
_cell.angle_gamma   90.00
#
_symmetry.space_group_name_H-M   'P 1'
#
loop_
_entity.id
_entity.type
_entity.pdbx_description
1 polymer ?
#
loop_
_entity_poly.entity_id
_entity_poly.type
_entity_poly.pdbx_seq_one_letter_code
_entity_poly.pdbx_strand_id
1 'polypeptide(L)'
;MSHKNKIAELFLGCLQYGAPTTDNDTEIAMIRRYKFQNIGDDKKMRSCIDLLEDTECAIINFCEYQLCTNLKKDDLGERYLRLYGVLNAIYLQIHSIIEIAEVVKYPLKKKVINDFFNHKIFELRNIAGSHMVNYKTGKSETFISPPNRLNYFRLTQCDFKRDGQSVVMVDGFGNYENFNLRELVYDYNIISENWLISICEKYTGTLFKTNPNLKSKYHEVLNDLKKVPFDYRKLDKHKNVEALRMRKIEKILAEIEARNRTYNSGE
;
A
#
# COMPACT_ATOMS: atom_id res chain seq x y z
N MET A 1 -6.05 -0.21 14.03
CA MET A 1 -6.59 0.51 12.86
C MET A 1 -5.46 1.31 12.23
N SER A 2 -5.19 1.14 10.93
CA SER A 2 -4.12 1.88 10.24
C SER A 2 -4.48 3.36 10.09
N HIS A 3 -3.50 4.21 9.77
CA HIS A 3 -3.76 5.64 9.57
C HIS A 3 -4.68 5.90 8.38
N LYS A 4 -4.56 5.13 7.30
CA LYS A 4 -5.42 5.34 6.12
C LYS A 4 -6.88 5.11 6.43
N ASN A 5 -7.23 4.10 7.25
CA ASN A 5 -8.59 3.91 7.74
C ASN A 5 -9.08 5.09 8.59
N LYS A 6 -8.23 5.61 9.50
CA LYS A 6 -8.58 6.81 10.26
C LYS A 6 -8.82 8.03 9.34
N ILE A 7 -8.02 8.19 8.31
CA ILE A 7 -8.17 9.29 7.34
C ILE A 7 -9.43 9.08 6.47
N ALA A 8 -9.76 7.84 6.11
CA ALA A 8 -11.01 7.49 5.45
C ALA A 8 -12.22 7.91 6.31
N GLU A 9 -12.21 7.61 7.61
CA GLU A 9 -13.23 8.08 8.56
C GLU A 9 -13.33 9.61 8.61
N LEU A 10 -12.21 10.34 8.57
CA LEU A 10 -12.23 11.80 8.49
C LEU A 10 -12.88 12.28 7.19
N PHE A 11 -12.59 11.66 6.05
CA PHE A 11 -13.26 12.01 4.79
C PHE A 11 -14.76 11.69 4.83
N LEU A 12 -15.18 10.57 5.42
CA LEU A 12 -16.58 10.26 5.64
C LEU A 12 -17.26 11.30 6.52
N GLY A 13 -16.60 11.74 7.59
CA GLY A 13 -17.09 12.83 8.44
C GLY A 13 -17.25 14.16 7.69
N CYS A 14 -16.37 14.44 6.72
CA CYS A 14 -16.52 15.60 5.83
C CYS A 14 -17.75 15.47 4.91
N LEU A 15 -18.01 14.27 4.37
CA LEU A 15 -19.22 14.00 3.58
C LEU A 15 -20.49 14.02 4.42
N GLN A 16 -20.44 13.61 5.69
CA GLN A 16 -21.58 13.73 6.58
C GLN A 16 -21.90 15.19 6.91
N TYR A 17 -20.88 16.04 7.04
CA TYR A 17 -21.08 17.45 7.33
C TYR A 17 -21.85 18.22 6.24
N GLY A 18 -21.65 17.87 4.97
CA GLY A 18 -22.36 18.51 3.85
C GLY A 18 -23.60 17.76 3.37
N ALA A 19 -24.01 16.70 4.07
CA ALA A 19 -25.13 15.84 3.72
C ALA A 19 -26.48 16.59 3.71
N PRO A 20 -27.49 16.07 2.98
CA PRO A 20 -28.84 16.62 2.98
C PRO A 20 -29.39 16.75 4.39
N THR A 21 -29.90 17.93 4.73
CA THR A 21 -30.58 18.20 6.00
C THR A 21 -32.10 18.16 5.85
N THR A 22 -32.60 18.20 4.62
CA THR A 22 -34.03 18.13 4.29
C THR A 22 -34.24 17.43 2.95
N ASP A 23 -35.44 16.90 2.72
CA ASP A 23 -35.81 16.23 1.45
C ASP A 23 -35.80 17.18 0.23
N ASN A 24 -35.74 18.49 0.45
CA ASN A 24 -35.70 19.51 -0.60
C ASN A 24 -34.28 19.94 -1.00
N ASP A 25 -33.24 19.35 -0.41
CA ASP A 25 -31.86 19.70 -0.76
C ASP A 25 -31.50 19.23 -2.18
N THR A 26 -31.38 20.19 -3.09
CA THR A 26 -30.92 19.94 -4.46
C THR A 26 -29.44 19.50 -4.48
N GLU A 27 -29.04 18.72 -5.50
CA GLU A 27 -27.63 18.35 -5.71
C GLU A 27 -26.70 19.57 -5.80
N ILE A 28 -27.19 20.70 -6.32
CA ILE A 28 -26.45 21.98 -6.39
C ILE A 28 -26.16 22.53 -4.98
N ALA A 29 -27.13 22.47 -4.08
CA ALA A 29 -26.94 22.89 -2.69
C ALA A 29 -25.91 22.00 -1.98
N MET A 30 -25.95 20.68 -2.23
CA MET A 30 -24.95 19.73 -1.71
C MET A 30 -23.54 20.04 -2.20
N ILE A 31 -23.34 20.24 -3.51
CA ILE A 31 -22.03 20.59 -4.09
C ILE A 31 -21.45 21.85 -3.44
N ARG A 32 -22.27 22.86 -3.20
CA ARG A 32 -21.86 24.12 -2.54
C ARG A 32 -21.48 23.92 -1.07
N ARG A 33 -22.15 23.01 -0.35
CA ARG A 33 -21.79 22.63 1.02
C ARG A 33 -20.48 21.87 1.05
N TYR A 34 -20.32 20.87 0.19
CA TYR A 34 -19.09 20.07 0.08
C TYR A 34 -17.88 20.81 -0.48
N LYS A 35 -18.11 21.96 -1.12
CA LYS A 35 -17.09 22.72 -1.87
C LYS A 35 -16.54 21.94 -3.08
N PHE A 36 -17.36 21.07 -3.67
CA PHE A 36 -17.04 20.34 -4.89
C PHE A 36 -17.31 21.16 -6.15
N GLN A 37 -16.89 20.64 -7.31
CA GLN A 37 -17.04 21.33 -8.59
C GLN A 37 -18.19 20.79 -9.42
N ASN A 38 -18.31 19.47 -9.48
CA ASN A 38 -19.20 18.79 -10.40
C ASN A 38 -20.27 18.03 -9.63
N ILE A 39 -21.40 17.84 -10.30
CA ILE A 39 -22.44 16.90 -9.86
C ILE A 39 -21.85 15.50 -9.83
N GLY A 40 -22.08 14.78 -8.73
CA GLY A 40 -21.58 13.41 -8.53
C GLY A 40 -20.16 13.33 -7.94
N ASP A 41 -19.47 14.45 -7.72
CA ASP A 41 -18.17 14.46 -7.02
C ASP A 41 -18.27 13.85 -5.61
N ASP A 42 -19.42 13.96 -4.94
CA ASP A 42 -19.71 13.34 -3.65
C ASP A 42 -19.77 11.81 -3.74
N LYS A 43 -20.45 11.28 -4.76
CA LYS A 43 -20.51 9.83 -5.04
C LYS A 43 -19.14 9.29 -5.42
N LYS A 44 -18.40 10.06 -6.22
CA LYS A 44 -17.02 9.75 -6.62
C LYS A 44 -16.09 9.72 -5.42
N MET A 45 -16.15 10.74 -4.57
CA MET A 45 -15.39 10.80 -3.32
C MET A 45 -15.73 9.59 -2.44
N ARG A 46 -17.02 9.29 -2.27
CA ARG A 46 -17.47 8.14 -1.48
C ARG A 46 -16.91 6.83 -2.01
N SER A 47 -17.01 6.58 -3.31
CA SER A 47 -16.45 5.38 -3.94
C SER A 47 -14.94 5.27 -3.76
N CYS A 48 -14.21 6.39 -3.82
CA CYS A 48 -12.77 6.38 -3.57
C CYS A 48 -12.42 6.07 -2.12
N ILE A 49 -13.25 6.51 -1.17
CA ILE A 49 -13.09 6.18 0.26
C ILE A 49 -13.35 4.69 0.49
N ASP A 50 -14.45 4.15 -0.02
CA ASP A 50 -14.77 2.72 0.14
C ASP A 50 -13.63 1.87 -0.47
N LEU A 51 -13.13 2.24 -1.66
CA LEU A 51 -12.01 1.56 -2.31
C LEU A 51 -10.69 1.70 -1.53
N LEU A 52 -10.46 2.84 -0.85
CA LEU A 52 -9.31 3.04 0.03
C LEU A 52 -9.35 2.05 1.21
N GLU A 53 -10.50 1.87 1.84
CA GLU A 53 -10.70 0.95 2.98
C GLU A 53 -10.57 -0.53 2.56
N ASP A 54 -11.20 -0.91 1.44
CA ASP A 54 -11.16 -2.27 0.90
C ASP A 54 -9.72 -2.70 0.55
N THR A 55 -8.99 -1.82 -0.15
CA THR A 55 -7.61 -2.08 -0.55
C THR A 55 -6.66 -2.08 0.64
N GLU A 56 -6.91 -1.24 1.65
CA GLU A 56 -6.11 -1.19 2.87
C GLU A 56 -6.19 -2.51 3.65
N CYS A 57 -7.36 -3.15 3.68
CA CYS A 57 -7.49 -4.49 4.29
C CYS A 57 -6.56 -5.52 3.62
N ALA A 58 -6.48 -5.51 2.29
CA ALA A 58 -5.59 -6.40 1.54
C ALA A 58 -4.10 -6.08 1.80
N ILE A 59 -3.74 -4.80 1.86
CA ILE A 59 -2.36 -4.35 2.13
C ILE A 59 -1.94 -4.71 3.55
N ILE A 60 -2.79 -4.51 4.55
CA ILE A 60 -2.54 -4.93 5.94
C ILE A 60 -2.33 -6.45 5.99
N ASN A 61 -3.19 -7.22 5.31
CA ASN A 61 -3.04 -8.67 5.26
C ASN A 61 -1.69 -9.10 4.64
N PHE A 62 -1.23 -8.40 3.60
CA PHE A 62 0.12 -8.60 3.07
C PHE A 62 1.20 -8.21 4.08
N CYS A 63 1.08 -7.09 4.79
CA CYS A 63 2.08 -6.70 5.79
C CYS A 63 2.19 -7.74 6.92
N GLU A 64 1.08 -8.40 7.27
CA GLU A 64 1.07 -9.45 8.29
C GLU A 64 1.68 -10.77 7.83
N TYR A 65 1.35 -11.24 6.63
CA TYR A 65 1.66 -12.61 6.18
C TYR A 65 2.50 -12.70 4.90
N GLN A 66 2.84 -11.56 4.30
CA GLN A 66 3.53 -11.42 3.01
C GLN A 66 2.88 -12.30 1.93
N LEU A 67 3.64 -13.21 1.31
CA LEU A 67 3.17 -14.04 0.20
C LEU A 67 2.60 -15.39 0.66
N CYS A 68 2.50 -15.68 1.96
CA CYS A 68 1.90 -16.93 2.43
C CYS A 68 1.31 -16.80 3.84
N THR A 69 0.01 -17.06 3.98
CA THR A 69 -0.68 -17.11 5.28
C THR A 69 -0.26 -18.29 6.13
N ASN A 70 -0.07 -19.45 5.51
CA ASN A 70 0.23 -20.68 6.21
C ASN A 70 1.75 -20.89 6.29
N LEU A 71 2.35 -20.43 7.39
CA LEU A 71 3.78 -20.56 7.66
C LEU A 71 4.32 -22.01 7.68
N LYS A 72 3.43 -23.00 7.63
CA LYS A 72 3.75 -24.44 7.59
C LYS A 72 3.58 -25.07 6.21
N LYS A 73 2.83 -24.47 5.29
CA LYS A 73 2.56 -25.02 3.95
C LYS A 73 2.99 -24.00 2.90
N ASP A 74 4.04 -24.33 2.16
CA ASP A 74 4.49 -23.48 1.04
C ASP A 74 3.68 -23.80 -0.22
N ASP A 75 2.67 -22.98 -0.49
CA ASP A 75 1.83 -23.11 -1.69
C ASP A 75 2.22 -22.03 -2.72
N LEU A 76 2.77 -22.47 -3.85
CA LEU A 76 3.14 -21.57 -4.94
C LEU A 76 1.94 -20.81 -5.51
N GLY A 77 0.77 -21.45 -5.61
CA GLY A 77 -0.45 -20.81 -6.10
C GLY A 77 -0.90 -19.67 -5.18
N GLU A 78 -0.82 -19.89 -3.86
CA GLU A 78 -1.12 -18.84 -2.87
C GLU A 78 -0.17 -17.65 -3.01
N ARG A 79 1.14 -17.90 -3.18
CA ARG A 79 2.12 -16.82 -3.37
C ARG A 79 1.79 -15.93 -4.57
N TYR A 80 1.43 -16.54 -5.70
CA TYR A 80 1.00 -15.79 -6.89
C TYR A 80 -0.26 -14.97 -6.62
N LEU A 81 -1.29 -15.60 -6.05
CA LEU A 81 -2.54 -14.91 -5.73
C LEU A 81 -2.31 -13.71 -4.81
N ARG A 82 -1.44 -13.86 -3.80
CA ARG A 82 -1.13 -12.77 -2.85
C ARG A 82 -0.27 -11.68 -3.48
N LEU A 83 0.69 -12.02 -4.35
CA LEU A 83 1.46 -11.06 -5.14
C LEU A 83 0.52 -10.19 -6.00
N TYR A 84 -0.32 -10.82 -6.81
CA TYR A 84 -1.25 -10.08 -7.66
C TYR A 84 -2.28 -9.31 -6.85
N GLY A 85 -2.77 -9.88 -5.74
CA GLY A 85 -3.69 -9.24 -4.82
C GLY A 85 -3.12 -7.93 -4.25
N VAL A 86 -1.92 -7.95 -3.68
CA VAL A 86 -1.31 -6.75 -3.09
C VAL A 86 -0.95 -5.71 -4.15
N LEU A 87 -0.42 -6.13 -5.30
CA LEU A 87 -0.08 -5.20 -6.39
C LEU A 87 -1.35 -4.52 -6.95
N ASN A 88 -2.44 -5.28 -7.12
CA ASN A 88 -3.70 -4.73 -7.57
C ASN A 88 -4.34 -3.80 -6.53
N ALA A 89 -4.29 -4.16 -5.25
CA ALA A 89 -4.77 -3.31 -4.16
C ALA A 89 -4.03 -1.95 -4.13
N ILE A 90 -2.70 -1.97 -4.22
CA ILE A 90 -1.89 -0.74 -4.28
C ILE A 90 -2.22 0.10 -5.52
N TYR A 91 -2.38 -0.53 -6.67
CA TYR A 91 -2.73 0.18 -7.89
C TYR A 91 -4.08 0.89 -7.77
N LEU A 92 -5.11 0.18 -7.31
CA LEU A 92 -6.43 0.75 -7.07
C LEU A 92 -6.38 1.88 -6.04
N GLN A 93 -5.65 1.69 -4.94
CA GLN A 93 -5.48 2.68 -3.88
C GLN A 93 -4.76 3.95 -4.38
N ILE A 94 -3.72 3.83 -5.21
CA ILE A 94 -3.04 4.98 -5.87
C ILE A 94 -4.05 5.82 -6.66
N HIS A 95 -4.86 5.16 -7.49
CA HIS A 95 -5.85 5.85 -8.31
C HIS A 95 -6.93 6.51 -7.45
N SER A 96 -7.42 5.86 -6.39
CA SER A 96 -8.34 6.47 -5.43
C SER A 96 -7.76 7.73 -4.79
N ILE A 97 -6.49 7.71 -4.36
CA ILE A 97 -5.85 8.88 -3.74
C ILE A 97 -5.73 10.03 -4.73
N ILE A 98 -5.36 9.75 -5.99
CA ILE A 98 -5.28 10.78 -7.04
C ILE A 98 -6.66 11.38 -7.33
N GLU A 99 -7.71 10.55 -7.39
CA GLU A 99 -9.08 11.03 -7.62
C GLU A 99 -9.62 11.84 -6.43
N ILE A 100 -9.33 11.43 -5.19
CA ILE A 100 -9.63 12.24 -4.00
C ILE A 100 -8.93 13.59 -4.10
N ALA A 101 -7.63 13.61 -4.44
CA ALA A 101 -6.87 14.84 -4.62
C ALA A 101 -7.48 15.75 -5.69
N GLU A 102 -8.06 15.19 -6.76
CA GLU A 102 -8.76 15.95 -7.79
C GLU A 102 -10.07 16.55 -7.28
N VAL A 103 -10.94 15.71 -6.69
CA VAL A 103 -12.26 16.13 -6.19
C VAL A 103 -12.13 17.27 -5.18
N VAL A 104 -11.16 17.17 -4.28
CA VAL A 104 -10.92 18.21 -3.26
C VAL A 104 -10.05 19.36 -3.76
N LYS A 105 -9.67 19.39 -5.04
CA LYS A 105 -8.83 20.43 -5.68
C LYS A 105 -7.51 20.64 -4.95
N TYR A 106 -6.76 19.58 -4.72
CA TYR A 106 -5.47 19.64 -4.04
C TYR A 106 -4.43 20.30 -4.96
N PRO A 107 -3.77 21.41 -4.52
CA PRO A 107 -2.92 22.22 -5.41
C PRO A 107 -1.70 21.47 -5.94
N LEU A 108 -1.18 20.48 -5.19
CA LEU A 108 -0.01 19.70 -5.55
C LEU A 108 -0.34 18.37 -6.23
N LYS A 109 -1.53 18.20 -6.83
CA LYS A 109 -1.96 16.96 -7.49
C LYS A 109 -0.91 16.38 -8.45
N LYS A 110 -0.26 17.24 -9.27
CA LYS A 110 0.81 16.79 -10.19
C LYS A 110 1.97 16.11 -9.46
N LYS A 111 2.33 16.61 -8.29
CA LYS A 111 3.38 16.01 -7.44
C LYS A 111 2.91 14.68 -6.85
N VAL A 112 1.65 14.59 -6.39
CA VAL A 112 1.04 13.32 -5.92
C VAL A 112 1.14 12.24 -7.01
N ILE A 113 0.72 12.56 -8.24
CA ILE A 113 0.79 11.65 -9.38
C ILE A 113 2.23 11.21 -9.65
N ASN A 114 3.15 12.18 -9.69
CA ASN A 114 4.56 11.92 -9.98
C ASN A 114 5.21 11.01 -8.93
N ASP A 115 4.95 11.26 -7.64
CA ASP A 115 5.53 10.47 -6.55
C ASP A 115 5.03 9.01 -6.58
N PHE A 116 3.75 8.78 -6.92
CA PHE A 116 3.25 7.41 -7.09
C PHE A 116 3.75 6.73 -8.36
N PHE A 117 3.75 7.41 -9.51
CA PHE A 117 4.13 6.79 -10.79
C PHE A 117 5.64 6.57 -10.93
N ASN A 118 6.46 7.28 -10.17
CA ASN A 118 7.90 7.02 -10.08
C ASN A 118 8.27 6.02 -8.98
N HIS A 119 7.31 5.57 -8.16
CA HIS A 119 7.60 4.57 -7.13
C HIS A 119 7.78 3.17 -7.76
N LYS A 120 8.84 2.45 -7.36
CA LYS A 120 9.19 1.13 -7.90
C LYS A 120 8.07 0.08 -7.77
N ILE A 121 7.18 0.20 -6.78
CA ILE A 121 6.00 -0.68 -6.67
C ILE A 121 5.05 -0.56 -7.88
N PHE A 122 4.94 0.64 -8.47
CA PHE A 122 4.07 0.90 -9.61
C PHE A 122 4.68 0.30 -10.87
N GLU A 123 6.00 0.42 -11.03
CA GLU A 123 6.75 -0.31 -12.05
C GLU A 123 6.54 -1.82 -11.91
N LEU A 124 6.79 -2.39 -10.73
CA LEU A 124 6.59 -3.83 -10.48
C LEU A 124 5.15 -4.27 -10.80
N ARG A 125 4.14 -3.50 -10.38
CA ARG A 125 2.74 -3.80 -10.72
C ARG A 125 2.51 -3.79 -12.22
N ASN A 126 3.05 -2.82 -12.94
CA ASN A 126 2.85 -2.75 -14.39
C ASN A 126 3.56 -3.90 -15.11
N ILE A 127 4.77 -4.25 -14.68
CA ILE A 127 5.51 -5.39 -15.20
C ILE A 127 4.74 -6.69 -14.92
N ALA A 128 4.45 -6.98 -13.65
CA ALA A 128 3.80 -8.22 -13.21
C ALA A 128 2.36 -8.34 -13.72
N GLY A 129 1.61 -7.23 -13.74
CA GLY A 129 0.23 -7.18 -14.21
C GLY A 129 0.10 -7.10 -15.73
N SER A 130 1.18 -6.73 -16.45
CA SER A 130 1.08 -6.62 -17.90
C SER A 130 0.81 -7.98 -18.54
N HIS A 131 1.47 -9.09 -18.16
CA HIS A 131 1.38 -10.42 -18.81
C HIS A 131 1.34 -10.39 -20.35
N MET A 132 1.63 -9.24 -20.95
CA MET A 132 1.38 -8.94 -22.34
C MET A 132 2.70 -9.19 -23.01
N VAL A 133 2.64 -9.93 -24.11
CA VAL A 133 3.76 -10.18 -25.01
C VAL A 133 4.33 -8.86 -25.60
N ASN A 134 3.66 -7.72 -25.32
CA ASN A 134 3.76 -6.42 -25.98
C ASN A 134 3.88 -5.23 -25.01
N TYR A 135 4.66 -5.32 -23.94
CA TYR A 135 4.91 -4.19 -23.04
C TYR A 135 5.80 -3.14 -23.72
N LYS A 136 5.35 -1.89 -23.76
CA LYS A 136 6.18 -0.74 -24.13
C LYS A 136 6.87 -0.23 -22.88
N THR A 137 8.14 -0.58 -22.75
CA THR A 137 8.93 -0.26 -21.58
C THR A 137 9.20 1.24 -21.55
N GLY A 138 8.55 1.93 -20.63
CA GLY A 138 8.79 3.34 -20.34
C GLY A 138 9.58 3.49 -19.04
N LYS A 139 10.48 4.47 -19.00
CA LYS A 139 11.26 4.98 -17.84
C LYS A 139 12.01 3.97 -16.95
N SER A 140 11.93 2.66 -17.16
CA SER A 140 12.75 1.68 -16.45
C SER A 140 14.21 1.85 -16.84
N GLU A 141 15.09 1.96 -15.85
CA GLU A 141 16.55 1.99 -16.07
C GLU A 141 17.09 0.59 -16.43
N THR A 142 16.42 -0.46 -15.95
CA THR A 142 16.87 -1.85 -16.12
C THR A 142 16.25 -2.53 -17.34
N PHE A 143 14.95 -2.31 -17.57
CA PHE A 143 14.24 -2.90 -18.69
C PHE A 143 14.22 -1.93 -19.87
N ILE A 144 15.28 -1.95 -20.69
CA ILE A 144 15.36 -1.11 -21.89
C ILE A 144 14.91 -1.95 -23.08
N SER A 145 13.75 -1.62 -23.64
CA SER A 145 13.33 -2.26 -24.89
C SER A 145 13.86 -1.50 -26.10
N PRO A 146 14.44 -2.19 -27.09
CA PRO A 146 14.78 -1.57 -28.36
C PRO A 146 13.54 -0.93 -29.00
N PRO A 147 13.68 0.22 -29.68
CA PRO A 147 12.57 0.84 -30.39
C PRO A 147 11.91 -0.16 -31.35
N ASN A 148 10.58 -0.21 -31.34
CA ASN A 148 9.74 -1.10 -32.15
C ASN A 148 9.86 -2.61 -31.86
N ARG A 149 10.42 -3.03 -30.72
CA ARG A 149 10.35 -4.43 -30.28
C ARG A 149 9.40 -4.60 -29.10
N LEU A 150 8.62 -5.66 -29.16
CA LEU A 150 7.68 -6.07 -28.13
C LEU A 150 8.47 -6.76 -27.02
N ASN A 151 8.22 -6.40 -25.76
CA ASN A 151 8.83 -7.03 -24.59
C ASN A 151 7.77 -7.81 -23.82
N TYR A 152 8.18 -8.91 -23.20
CA TYR A 152 7.35 -9.70 -22.29
C TYR A 152 8.09 -9.88 -20.99
N PHE A 153 7.35 -10.11 -19.90
CA PHE A 153 7.93 -10.31 -18.58
C PHE A 153 7.47 -11.62 -17.98
N ARG A 154 8.37 -12.26 -17.25
CA ARG A 154 8.09 -13.46 -16.47
C ARG A 154 8.67 -13.33 -15.07
N LEU A 155 7.94 -13.86 -14.09
CA LEU A 155 8.44 -14.05 -12.73
C LEU A 155 9.28 -15.34 -12.67
N THR A 156 10.47 -15.31 -12.08
CA THR A 156 11.20 -16.56 -11.82
C THR A 156 10.58 -17.29 -10.63
N GLN A 157 10.26 -18.57 -10.81
CA GLN A 157 9.66 -19.38 -9.73
C GLN A 157 10.68 -19.80 -8.68
N CYS A 158 11.94 -20.00 -9.08
CA CYS A 158 13.01 -20.48 -8.19
C CYS A 158 13.35 -19.50 -7.06
N ASP A 159 13.20 -18.19 -7.31
CA ASP A 159 13.56 -17.13 -6.35
C ASP A 159 12.35 -16.48 -5.70
N PHE A 160 11.14 -17.03 -5.92
CA PHE A 160 9.89 -16.47 -5.42
C PHE A 160 9.63 -16.91 -3.98
N LYS A 161 10.29 -16.22 -3.05
CA LYS A 161 10.27 -16.54 -1.62
C LYS A 161 8.95 -16.09 -0.96
N ARG A 162 8.53 -16.84 0.06
CA ARG A 162 7.29 -16.57 0.82
C ARG A 162 7.27 -15.24 1.58
N ASP A 163 8.44 -14.70 1.87
CA ASP A 163 8.64 -13.50 2.71
C ASP A 163 8.55 -12.18 1.91
N GLY A 164 8.37 -12.26 0.59
CA GLY A 164 8.28 -11.10 -0.29
C GLY A 164 9.60 -10.30 -0.40
N GLN A 165 10.73 -10.86 0.01
CA GLN A 165 12.03 -10.17 -0.08
C GLN A 165 12.64 -10.25 -1.48
N SER A 166 12.21 -11.22 -2.28
CA SER A 166 12.76 -11.49 -3.60
C SER A 166 11.62 -11.81 -4.57
N VAL A 167 11.43 -10.93 -5.54
CA VAL A 167 10.51 -11.06 -6.66
C VAL A 167 11.31 -10.71 -7.91
N VAL A 168 11.83 -11.74 -8.59
CA VAL A 168 12.72 -11.55 -9.74
C VAL A 168 11.90 -11.54 -11.02
N MET A 169 11.90 -10.40 -11.69
CA MET A 169 11.28 -10.24 -13.00
C MET A 169 12.34 -10.32 -14.08
N VAL A 170 12.08 -11.12 -15.10
CA VAL A 170 12.96 -11.30 -16.27
C VAL A 170 12.20 -10.87 -17.51
N ASP A 171 12.84 -10.06 -18.35
CA ASP A 171 12.26 -9.62 -19.61
C ASP A 171 12.58 -10.57 -20.77
N GLY A 172 12.02 -10.29 -21.95
CA GLY A 172 12.21 -11.10 -23.15
C GLY A 172 13.61 -11.00 -23.76
N PHE A 173 14.44 -10.07 -23.28
CA PHE A 173 15.81 -9.83 -23.73
C PHE A 173 16.85 -10.39 -22.76
N GLY A 174 16.42 -11.01 -21.65
CA GLY A 174 17.30 -11.59 -20.64
C GLY A 174 17.77 -10.61 -19.57
N ASN A 175 17.26 -9.37 -19.56
CA ASN A 175 17.46 -8.46 -18.44
C ASN A 175 16.61 -8.93 -17.26
N TYR A 176 17.11 -8.73 -16.04
CA TYR A 176 16.38 -9.08 -14.83
C TYR A 176 16.53 -8.00 -13.77
N GLU A 177 15.50 -7.86 -12.95
CA GLU A 177 15.50 -7.01 -11.77
C GLU A 177 14.89 -7.78 -10.59
N ASN A 178 15.52 -7.69 -9.43
CA ASN A 178 14.99 -8.26 -8.20
C ASN A 178 14.33 -7.18 -7.37
N PHE A 179 13.04 -7.35 -7.08
CA PHE A 179 12.27 -6.45 -6.26
C PHE A 179 12.11 -7.00 -4.85
N ASN A 180 12.47 -6.20 -3.85
CA ASN A 180 12.08 -6.44 -2.47
C ASN A 180 10.65 -5.93 -2.27
N LEU A 181 9.66 -6.73 -2.67
CA LEU A 181 8.24 -6.39 -2.59
C LEU A 181 7.85 -5.91 -1.20
N ARG A 182 8.37 -6.55 -0.14
CA ARG A 182 8.06 -6.18 1.24
C ARG A 182 8.43 -4.73 1.54
N GLU A 183 9.67 -4.33 1.27
CA GLU A 183 10.09 -2.95 1.52
C GLU A 183 9.37 -1.96 0.60
N LEU A 184 9.11 -2.33 -0.67
CA LEU A 184 8.35 -1.49 -1.58
C LEU A 184 6.91 -1.23 -1.10
N VAL A 185 6.25 -2.22 -0.49
CA VAL A 185 4.92 -2.03 0.11
C VAL A 185 5.00 -1.11 1.32
N TYR A 186 6.02 -1.25 2.18
CA TYR A 186 6.20 -0.37 3.33
C TYR A 186 6.46 1.08 2.93
N ASP A 187 7.33 1.30 1.94
CA ASP A 187 7.66 2.64 1.46
C ASP A 187 6.46 3.30 0.77
N TYR A 188 5.70 2.52 -0.02
CA TYR A 188 4.42 2.96 -0.57
C TYR A 188 3.45 3.42 0.51
N ASN A 189 3.32 2.67 1.61
CA ASN A 189 2.42 3.01 2.70
C ASN A 189 2.79 4.34 3.36
N ILE A 190 4.08 4.62 3.55
CA ILE A 190 4.55 5.90 4.09
C ILE A 190 4.18 7.05 3.14
N ILE A 191 4.43 6.88 1.84
CA ILE A 191 4.14 7.92 0.83
C ILE A 191 2.63 8.18 0.74
N SER A 192 1.82 7.12 0.68
CA SER A 192 0.37 7.23 0.57
C SER A 192 -0.27 7.88 1.81
N GLU A 193 0.19 7.53 3.02
CA GLU A 193 -0.26 8.19 4.25
C GLU A 193 0.07 9.67 4.26
N ASN A 194 1.30 10.04 3.93
CA ASN A 194 1.73 11.44 3.90
C ASN A 194 0.88 12.27 2.92
N TRP A 195 0.57 11.69 1.75
CA TRP A 195 -0.30 12.35 0.78
C TRP A 195 -1.73 12.46 1.28
N LEU A 196 -2.31 11.38 1.81
CA LEU A 196 -3.67 11.38 2.36
C LEU A 196 -3.84 12.41 3.49
N ILE A 197 -2.86 12.49 4.41
CA ILE A 197 -2.85 13.50 5.48
C ILE A 197 -2.87 14.92 4.89
N SER A 198 -1.97 15.20 3.94
CA SER A 198 -1.86 16.53 3.34
C SER A 198 -3.12 16.93 2.56
N ILE A 199 -3.72 15.98 1.85
CA ILE A 199 -4.96 16.16 1.11
C ILE A 199 -6.13 16.42 2.07
N CYS A 200 -6.24 15.62 3.14
CA CYS A 200 -7.28 15.77 4.16
C CYS A 200 -7.17 17.10 4.91
N GLU A 201 -5.95 17.52 5.27
CA GLU A 201 -5.68 18.82 5.91
C GLU A 201 -6.14 19.99 5.02
N LYS A 202 -5.80 19.94 3.72
CA LYS A 202 -6.26 20.94 2.75
C LYS A 202 -7.79 20.96 2.64
N TYR A 203 -8.41 19.78 2.56
CA TYR A 203 -9.85 19.68 2.34
C TYR A 203 -10.62 20.18 3.56
N THR A 204 -10.28 19.70 4.75
CA THR A 204 -10.90 20.12 6.02
C THR A 204 -10.70 21.62 6.26
N GLY A 205 -9.54 22.18 5.91
CA GLY A 205 -9.29 23.62 5.97
C GLY A 205 -10.18 24.45 5.04
N THR A 206 -10.59 23.87 3.90
CA THR A 206 -11.51 24.51 2.95
C THR A 206 -12.97 24.35 3.40
N LEU A 207 -13.36 23.14 3.82
CA LEU A 207 -14.72 22.80 4.20
C LEU A 207 -15.16 23.50 5.48
N PHE A 208 -14.30 23.51 6.50
CA PHE A 208 -14.58 24.08 7.82
C PHE A 208 -14.05 25.50 8.00
N LYS A 209 -13.86 26.26 6.91
CA LYS A 209 -13.37 27.64 6.98
C LYS A 209 -14.22 28.52 7.92
N THR A 210 -15.53 28.26 8.00
CA THR A 210 -16.48 28.98 8.85
C THR A 210 -16.76 28.31 10.19
N ASN A 211 -16.20 27.12 10.45
CA ASN A 211 -16.37 26.39 11.70
C ASN A 211 -14.99 26.04 12.31
N PRO A 212 -14.36 26.97 13.05
CA PRO A 212 -13.02 26.81 13.56
C PRO A 212 -12.89 25.66 14.58
N ASN A 213 -13.95 25.40 15.35
CA ASN A 213 -13.96 24.31 16.34
C ASN A 213 -13.85 22.94 15.67
N LEU A 214 -14.67 22.68 14.64
CA LEU A 214 -14.56 21.44 13.87
C LEU A 214 -13.22 21.35 13.14
N LYS A 215 -12.77 22.45 12.53
CA LYS A 215 -11.45 22.49 11.88
C LYS A 215 -10.33 22.06 12.84
N SER A 216 -10.33 22.63 14.05
CA SER A 216 -9.33 22.32 15.09
C SER A 216 -9.35 20.84 15.46
N LYS A 217 -10.54 20.26 15.67
CA LYS A 217 -10.69 18.84 16.00
C LYS A 217 -10.08 17.93 14.93
N TYR A 218 -10.33 18.22 13.64
CA TYR A 218 -9.74 17.46 12.54
C TYR A 218 -8.22 17.65 12.46
N HIS A 219 -7.72 18.87 12.65
CA HIS A 219 -6.28 19.15 12.62
C HIS A 219 -5.54 18.50 13.78
N GLU A 220 -6.14 18.42 14.96
CA GLU A 220 -5.59 17.69 16.12
C GLU A 220 -5.36 16.22 15.77
N VAL A 221 -6.38 15.54 15.25
CA VAL A 221 -6.27 14.13 14.81
C VAL A 221 -5.18 13.99 13.76
N LEU A 222 -5.17 14.84 12.72
CA LEU A 222 -4.15 14.77 11.66
C LEU A 222 -2.73 15.03 12.18
N ASN A 223 -2.56 15.94 13.14
CA ASN A 223 -1.27 16.22 13.77
C ASN A 223 -0.77 15.04 14.59
N ASP A 224 -1.67 14.33 15.28
CA ASP A 224 -1.29 13.13 16.03
C ASP A 224 -0.88 11.98 15.11
N LEU A 225 -1.55 11.82 13.95
CA LEU A 225 -1.12 10.87 12.92
C LEU A 225 0.28 11.20 12.36
N LYS A 226 0.61 12.49 12.19
CA LYS A 226 1.95 12.92 11.76
C LYS A 226 3.03 12.62 12.79
N LYS A 227 2.73 12.76 14.09
CA LYS A 227 3.69 12.54 15.20
C LYS A 227 4.05 11.07 15.38
N VAL A 228 3.10 10.16 15.15
CA VAL A 228 3.28 8.73 15.41
C VAL A 228 3.01 7.95 14.13
N PRO A 229 3.95 7.92 13.16
CA PRO A 229 3.78 7.19 11.91
C PRO A 229 3.39 5.72 12.15
N PHE A 230 2.47 5.20 11.35
CA PHE A 230 2.07 3.80 11.46
C PHE A 230 3.16 2.92 10.85
N ASP A 231 3.79 2.10 11.69
CA ASP A 231 4.88 1.24 11.25
C ASP A 231 4.35 -0.13 10.80
N TYR A 232 4.10 -0.26 9.49
CA TYR A 232 3.66 -1.52 8.87
C TYR A 232 4.65 -2.67 9.07
N ARG A 233 5.94 -2.39 9.35
CA ARG A 233 6.96 -3.42 9.60
C ARG A 233 6.69 -4.20 10.88
N LYS A 234 5.96 -3.62 11.83
CA LYS A 234 5.57 -4.26 13.10
C LYS A 234 4.47 -5.31 12.92
N LEU A 235 3.79 -5.31 11.77
CA LEU A 235 2.75 -6.30 11.47
C LEU A 235 3.34 -7.65 11.04
N ASP A 236 4.61 -7.68 10.62
CA ASP A 236 5.28 -8.85 10.05
C ASP A 236 5.31 -10.05 11.03
N LYS A 237 4.43 -11.03 10.80
CA LYS A 237 4.34 -12.25 11.62
C LYS A 237 5.45 -13.26 11.31
N HIS A 238 6.10 -13.18 10.15
CA HIS A 238 7.19 -14.10 9.79
C HIS A 238 8.44 -13.83 10.65
N LYS A 239 8.76 -12.56 10.94
CA LYS A 239 9.86 -12.21 11.86
C LYS A 239 9.74 -12.87 13.23
N ASN A 240 8.52 -12.90 13.78
CA ASN A 240 8.27 -13.50 15.09
C ASN A 240 8.46 -15.03 15.06
N VAL A 241 8.06 -15.69 13.98
CA VAL A 241 8.21 -17.14 13.83
C VAL A 241 9.65 -17.53 13.54
N GLU A 242 10.38 -16.76 12.74
CA GLU A 242 11.80 -16.99 12.48
C GLU A 242 12.64 -16.79 13.73
N ALA A 243 12.39 -15.73 14.50
CA ALA A 243 13.04 -15.52 15.80
C ALA A 243 12.78 -16.69 16.77
N LEU A 244 11.54 -17.21 16.81
CA LEU A 244 11.20 -18.38 17.63
C LEU A 244 11.90 -19.66 17.16
N ARG A 245 12.04 -19.86 15.83
CA ARG A 245 12.76 -20.99 15.24
C ARG A 245 14.26 -20.91 15.55
N MET A 246 14.88 -19.74 15.42
CA MET A 246 16.29 -19.53 15.74
C MET A 246 16.59 -19.84 17.20
N ARG A 247 15.76 -19.35 18.14
CA ARG A 247 15.89 -19.70 19.57
C ARG A 247 15.79 -21.20 19.84
N LYS A 248 14.94 -21.93 19.10
CA LYS A 248 14.85 -23.39 19.22
C LYS A 248 16.11 -24.08 18.69
N ILE A 249 16.65 -23.62 17.57
CA ILE A 249 17.90 -24.15 16.99
C ILE A 249 19.06 -23.91 17.96
N GLU A 250 19.19 -22.70 18.51
CA GLU A 250 20.20 -22.35 19.52
C GLU A 250 20.11 -23.26 20.75
N LYS A 251 18.89 -23.53 21.24
CA LYS A 251 18.68 -24.46 22.35
C LYS A 251 19.12 -25.89 22.02
N ILE A 252 18.78 -26.39 20.83
CA ILE A 252 19.17 -27.73 20.38
C ILE A 252 20.70 -27.83 20.24
N LEU A 253 21.35 -26.80 19.68
CA LEU A 253 22.81 -26.75 19.55
C LEU A 253 23.49 -26.76 20.93
N ALA A 254 22.99 -25.98 21.89
CA ALA A 254 23.49 -25.98 23.27
C ALA A 254 23.34 -27.35 23.94
N GLU A 255 22.22 -28.06 23.71
CA GLU A 255 22.01 -29.43 24.23
C GLU A 255 22.99 -30.44 23.61
N ILE A 256 23.28 -30.32 22.31
CA ILE A 256 24.28 -31.16 21.61
C ILE A 256 25.68 -30.89 22.17
N GLU A 257 26.07 -29.62 22.33
CA GLU A 257 27.36 -29.26 22.91
C GLU A 257 27.52 -29.77 24.35
N ALA A 258 26.47 -29.66 25.17
CA ALA A 258 26.50 -30.17 26.54
C ALA A 258 26.70 -31.70 26.57
N ARG A 259 25.99 -32.44 25.70
CA ARG A 259 26.16 -33.90 25.56
C ARG A 259 27.57 -34.29 25.13
N ASN A 260 28.14 -33.58 24.16
CA ASN A 260 29.50 -33.85 23.67
C ASN A 260 30.56 -33.56 24.75
N ARG A 261 30.37 -32.55 25.60
CA ARG A 261 31.28 -32.28 26.73
C ARG A 261 31.24 -33.39 27.79
N THR A 262 30.05 -33.91 28.12
CA THR A 262 29.93 -35.06 29.04
C THR A 262 30.52 -36.35 28.49
N TYR A 263 30.50 -36.54 27.16
CA TYR A 263 31.10 -37.71 26.51
C TYR A 263 32.64 -37.65 26.56
N ASN A 264 33.22 -36.47 26.32
CA ASN A 264 34.68 -36.28 26.32
C ASN A 264 35.31 -36.15 27.72
N SER A 265 34.51 -36.04 28.79
CA SER A 265 35.00 -36.01 30.18
C SER A 265 34.92 -37.38 30.88
N GLY A 266 34.47 -38.42 30.17
CA GLY A 266 34.35 -39.80 30.67
C GLY A 266 35.42 -40.76 30.14
N GLU A 267 36.38 -40.26 29.35
CA GLU A 267 37.65 -40.91 28.99
C GLU A 267 38.78 -40.37 29.87
#